data_AF-A0A2V5PQP8-F1
#
_entry.id   AF-A0A2V5PQP8-F1
#
_cell.length_a   1.000
_cell.length_b   1.000
_cell.length_c   1.000
_cell.angle_alpha   90.00
_cell.angle_beta   90.00
_cell.angle_gamma   90.00
#
_symmetry.space_group_name_H-M   'P 1'
#
loop_
_entity.id
_entity.type
_entity.pdbx_description
1 polymer ?
#
loop_
_entity_poly.entity_id
_entity_poly.type
_entity_poly.pdbx_seq_one_letter_code
_entity_poly.pdbx_strand_id
1 'polypeptide(L)' 'MIRTQISLSEREYRAAKAEAARLGISLAELLRQSLRHIIPADGSRPWMRYAGMIETGEEDASRKIDEVVYGHKK' A
#
# COMPACT_ATOMS: atom_id res chain seq x y z
N MET A 1 15.29 -8.03 -8.31
CA MET A 1 15.07 -6.71 -8.96
C MET A 1 15.45 -6.85 -10.43
N ILE A 2 14.59 -6.44 -11.36
CA ILE A 2 14.90 -6.39 -12.79
C ILE A 2 15.36 -4.96 -13.11
N ARG A 3 16.47 -4.79 -13.86
CA ARG A 3 16.97 -3.47 -14.27
C ARG A 3 16.18 -3.00 -15.50
N THR A 4 15.61 -1.81 -15.41
CA THR A 4 14.89 -1.16 -16.51
C THR A 4 15.44 0.25 -16.71
N GLN A 5 15.67 0.63 -17.96
CA GLN A 5 16.00 2.01 -18.33
C GLN A 5 14.75 2.68 -18.87
N ILE A 6 14.45 3.88 -18.37
CA ILE A 6 13.35 4.72 -18.84
C ILE A 6 13.92 6.08 -19.23
N SER A 7 13.38 6.66 -20.29
CA SER A 7 13.69 8.03 -20.70
C SER A 7 12.70 8.99 -20.04
N LEU A 8 13.22 10.07 -19.48
CA LEU A 8 12.43 11.19 -18.95
C LEU A 8 12.90 12.45 -19.63
N SER A 9 11.99 13.40 -19.85
CA SER A 9 12.43 14.76 -20.18
C SER A 9 13.26 15.31 -19.02
N GLU A 10 14.17 16.24 -19.31
CA GLU A 10 14.99 16.86 -18.28
C GLU A 10 14.12 17.53 -17.19
N ARG A 11 13.01 18.15 -17.60
CA ARG A 11 12.05 18.77 -16.68
C ARG A 11 11.43 17.76 -15.73
N GLU A 12 10.98 16.61 -16.24
CA GLU A 12 10.40 15.53 -15.42
C GLU A 12 11.45 14.93 -14.48
N TYR A 13 12.67 14.71 -14.97
CA TYR A 13 13.77 14.19 -14.15
C TYR A 13 14.08 15.12 -12.96
N ARG A 14 14.20 16.44 -13.22
CA ARG A 14 14.45 17.44 -12.17
C ARG A 14 13.31 17.53 -11.17
N ALA A 15 12.06 17.54 -11.66
CA ALA A 15 10.88 17.57 -10.80
C ALA A 15 10.80 16.32 -9.90
N ALA A 16 11.03 15.13 -10.46
CA ALA A 16 11.05 13.88 -9.70
C ALA A 16 12.19 13.83 -8.67
N LYS A 17 13.37 14.37 -9.00
CA LYS A 17 14.49 14.50 -8.05
C LYS A 17 14.15 15.43 -6.88
N ALA A 18 13.53 16.57 -7.15
CA ALA A 18 13.13 17.51 -6.12
C ALA A 18 12.08 16.90 -5.18
N GLU A 19 11.10 16.19 -5.74
CA GLU A 19 10.06 15.52 -4.95
C GLU A 19 10.62 14.36 -4.12
N ALA A 20 11.51 13.54 -4.68
CA ALA A 20 12.18 12.48 -3.94
C ALA A 20 13.00 13.04 -2.76
N ALA A 21 13.70 14.16 -2.98
CA ALA A 21 14.44 14.86 -1.91
C ALA A 21 13.51 15.42 -0.82
N ARG A 22 12.39 16.04 -1.22
CA ARG A 22 11.37 16.55 -0.29
C ARG A 22 10.80 15.44 0.61
N LEU A 23 10.64 14.24 0.07
CA LEU A 23 10.16 13.05 0.77
C LEU A 23 11.26 12.27 1.52
N GLY A 24 12.53 12.65 1.35
CA GLY A 24 13.66 11.93 1.97
C GLY A 24 13.89 10.52 1.40
N ILE A 25 13.46 10.24 0.17
CA ILE A 25 13.59 8.94 -0.50
C ILE A 25 14.43 9.01 -1.76
N SER A 26 14.86 7.86 -2.28
CA SER A 26 15.57 7.80 -3.56
C SER A 26 14.61 8.01 -4.74
N LEU A 27 15.14 8.52 -5.87
CA LEU A 27 14.38 8.64 -7.12
C LEU A 27 13.77 7.30 -7.55
N ALA A 28 14.52 6.20 -7.41
CA ALA A 28 14.03 4.88 -7.75
C ALA A 28 12.84 4.47 -6.87
N GLU A 29 12.83 4.88 -5.60
CA GLU A 29 11.72 4.59 -4.70
C GLU A 29 10.48 5.41 -5.02
N LEU A 30 10.66 6.70 -5.33
CA LEU A 30 9.57 7.54 -5.84
C LEU A 30 8.89 6.87 -7.06
N LEU A 31 9.69 6.45 -8.05
CA LEU A 31 9.17 5.79 -9.25
C LEU A 31 8.45 4.46 -8.93
N ARG A 32 8.96 3.67 -7.98
CA ARG A 32 8.30 2.44 -7.53
C ARG A 32 6.97 2.71 -6.84
N GLN A 33 6.90 3.72 -5.98
CA GLN A 33 5.65 4.10 -5.31
C GLN A 33 4.61 4.59 -6.32
N SER A 34 5.00 5.46 -7.26
CA SER A 34 4.11 5.91 -8.32
C SER A 34 3.58 4.74 -9.15
N LEU A 35 4.43 3.78 -9.51
CA LEU A 35 4.02 2.60 -10.26
C LEU A 35 3.02 1.74 -9.48
N ARG A 36 3.21 1.57 -8.16
CA ARG A 36 2.26 0.83 -7.28
C ARG A 36 0.89 1.48 -7.16
N HIS A 37 0.79 2.80 -7.32
CA HIS A 37 -0.51 3.49 -7.32
C HIS A 37 -1.28 3.29 -8.63
N ILE A 38 -0.58 3.02 -9.73
CA ILE A 38 -1.18 2.84 -11.06
C ILE A 38 -1.48 1.36 -11.32
N ILE A 39 -0.56 0.47 -10.95
CA ILE A 39 -0.76 -0.97 -11.13
C ILE A 39 -1.79 -1.45 -10.09
N PRO A 40 -2.88 -2.11 -10.51
CA PRO A 40 -3.84 -2.67 -9.56
C PRO A 40 -3.14 -3.66 -8.63
N ALA A 41 -3.45 -3.58 -7.33
CA ALA A 41 -3.03 -4.61 -6.39
C ALA A 41 -3.52 -5.97 -6.87
N ASP A 42 -2.68 -7.00 -6.72
CA ASP A 42 -3.00 -8.36 -7.12
C ASP A 42 -4.39 -8.76 -6.59
N GLY A 43 -5.31 -9.01 -7.52
CA GLY A 43 -6.71 -9.38 -7.22
C GLY A 43 -6.85 -10.71 -6.50
N SER A 44 -5.76 -11.49 -6.35
CA SER A 44 -5.73 -12.71 -5.54
C SER A 44 -5.81 -12.44 -4.03
N ARG A 45 -5.56 -11.20 -3.57
CA ARG A 45 -5.57 -10.82 -2.14
C ARG A 45 -6.36 -9.54 -1.86
N PRO A 46 -7.66 -9.51 -2.19
CA PRO A 46 -8.45 -8.27 -2.22
C PRO A 46 -8.66 -7.62 -0.84
N TRP A 47 -8.69 -8.42 0.23
CA TRP A 47 -8.93 -7.94 1.60
C TRP A 47 -7.68 -7.36 2.27
N MET A 48 -6.48 -7.78 1.85
CA MET A 48 -5.21 -7.31 2.44
C MET A 48 -4.93 -5.83 2.14
N ARG A 49 -5.60 -5.24 1.14
CA ARG A 49 -5.56 -3.80 0.87
C ARG A 49 -6.08 -2.97 2.06
N TYR A 50 -6.92 -3.55 2.90
CA TYR A 50 -7.54 -2.89 4.05
C TYR A 50 -6.94 -3.35 5.39
N ALA A 51 -5.96 -4.27 5.37
CA ALA A 51 -5.30 -4.73 6.58
C ALA A 51 -4.51 -3.57 7.22
N GLY A 52 -4.86 -3.22 8.46
CA GLY A 52 -4.29 -2.07 9.17
C GLY A 52 -4.92 -0.71 8.83
N MET A 53 -5.92 -0.66 7.95
CA MET A 53 -6.67 0.57 7.64
C MET A 53 -7.82 0.82 8.64
N ILE A 54 -8.20 -0.20 9.41
CA ILE A 54 -9.16 -0.08 10.49
C ILE A 54 -8.38 0.14 11.79
N GLU A 55 -8.30 1.39 12.23
CA GLU A 55 -7.72 1.81 13.52
C GLU A 55 -8.74 1.68 14.69
N THR A 56 -9.93 1.16 14.44
CA THR A 56 -11.02 1.06 15.42
C THR A 56 -11.47 -0.39 15.62
N GLY A 57 -11.59 -0.82 16.87
CA GLY A 57 -12.03 -2.16 17.22
C GLY A 57 -11.77 -2.46 18.69
N GLU A 58 -12.49 -3.43 19.26
CA GLU A 58 -12.12 -3.97 20.56
C GLU A 58 -10.85 -4.82 20.42
N GLU A 59 -9.83 -4.57 21.24
CA GLU A 59 -8.57 -5.35 21.24
C GLU A 59 -8.82 -6.86 21.47
N ASP A 60 -9.83 -7.17 22.28
CA ASP A 60 -10.24 -8.53 22.60
C ASP A 60 -11.29 -9.10 21.63
N ALA A 61 -11.60 -8.44 20.52
CA ALA A 61 -12.62 -8.91 19.56
C ALA A 61 -12.33 -10.34 19.07
N SER A 62 -11.05 -10.70 18.92
CA SER A 62 -10.62 -12.06 18.57
C SER A 62 -11.06 -13.13 19.57
N ARG A 63 -11.23 -12.79 20.85
CA ARG A 63 -11.68 -13.71 21.90
C ARG A 63 -13.20 -13.87 21.94
N LYS A 64 -13.94 -12.87 21.46
CA LYS A 64 -15.42 -12.82 21.48
C LYS A 64 -16.05 -13.25 20.15
N ILE A 65 -15.25 -13.41 19.09
CA ILE A 65 -15.76 -13.68 17.75
C ILE A 65 -16.61 -14.96 17.69
N ASP A 66 -16.22 -15.99 18.44
CA ASP A 66 -16.94 -17.27 18.46
C ASP A 66 -18.33 -17.12 19.08
N GLU A 67 -18.47 -16.32 20.14
CA GLU A 67 -19.77 -16.02 20.76
C GLU A 67 -20.66 -15.22 19.82
N VAL A 68 -20.11 -14.19 19.16
CA VAL A 68 -20.86 -13.33 18.23
C VAL A 68 -21.34 -14.12 17.01
N VAL A 69 -20.49 -14.98 16.44
CA VAL A 69 -20.79 -15.71 15.20
C VAL A 69 -21.60 -16.98 15.46
N TYR A 70 -21.30 -17.71 16.54
CA TYR A 70 -21.86 -19.04 16.80
C TYR A 70 -22.78 -19.11 18.02
N GLY A 71 -22.77 -18.12 18.91
CA GLY A 71 -23.60 -18.08 20.12
C GLY A 71 -25.10 -17.91 19.85
N HIS A 72 -25.48 -17.55 18.62
CA HIS A 72 -26.87 -17.49 18.16
C HIS A 72 -27.26 -18.76 17.39
N LYS A 73 -27.08 -19.94 17.96
CA LYS A 73 -27.81 -21.13 17.50
C LYS A 73 -28.99 -21.38 18.43
N LYS A 74 -30.19 -21.04 17.95
CA LYS A 74 -31.46 -21.58 18.47
C LYS A 74 -31.70 -22.97 17.92
#